data_AF-A0A969NAV7-F1
#
_entry.id   AF-A0A969NAV7-F1
#
_cell.length_a   1.000
_cell.length_b   1.000
_cell.length_c   1.000
_cell.angle_alpha   90.00
_cell.angle_beta   90.00
_cell.angle_gamma   90.00
#
_symmetry.space_group_name_H-M   'P 1'
#
loop_
_entity.id
_entity.type
_entity.pdbx_description
1 polymer ?
#
loop_
_entity_poly.entity_id
_entity_poly.type
_entity_poly.pdbx_seq_one_letter_code
_entity_poly.pdbx_strand_id
1 'polypeptide(L)'
;MDSFEDKLNRHIDKVLEIQQNNETKPLTLEELKEVDLSLGMTEEEWDALMKRANDNANAAQSHLTYKNYSEAYSLAEQAVAINPYQEQAILIMVKAALGQYQSDDEDEFLEKARLGVNELLKINPGNHQAIELIATINNYKKKESSQKKKIILYAVGAFILVTVIVGFFLLKPKPVAKENTAIKYQLIELEENANAKWAQVENVIARRDQMLPQILELAPSVSGPENNLKDEIETLNLKISETRDMNEKIGLQAQLQDKIKELLTSLNTKESDEKVQMILVQIEGSYNRISVEGKRYNDAVKDYNIMVKKYGEEFPEFKEKVYFQGK
;
A
#
# COMPACT_ATOMS: atom_id res chain seq x y z
N MET A 1 -58.96 -53.81 13.99
CA MET A 1 -58.78 -53.25 15.34
C MET A 1 -57.35 -52.77 15.36
N ASP A 2 -57.14 -51.49 15.61
CA ASP A 2 -55.80 -50.90 15.58
C ASP A 2 -54.91 -51.55 16.63
N SER A 3 -53.65 -51.75 16.29
CA SER A 3 -52.68 -52.28 17.23
C SER A 3 -52.36 -51.25 18.32
N PHE A 4 -51.78 -51.71 19.43
CA PHE A 4 -51.30 -50.82 20.49
C PHE A 4 -50.29 -49.79 19.95
N GLU A 5 -49.43 -50.19 19.01
CA GLU A 5 -48.43 -49.31 18.40
C GLU A 5 -49.07 -48.24 17.49
N ASP A 6 -50.15 -48.57 16.79
CA ASP A 6 -50.91 -47.58 16.01
C ASP A 6 -51.55 -46.51 16.91
N LYS A 7 -52.04 -46.94 18.09
CA LYS A 7 -52.59 -46.03 19.10
C LYS A 7 -51.51 -45.17 19.76
N LEU A 8 -50.33 -45.74 20.05
CA LEU A 8 -49.17 -44.99 20.55
C LEU A 8 -48.73 -43.91 19.56
N ASN A 9 -48.64 -44.23 18.28
CA ASN A 9 -48.23 -43.26 17.26
C ASN A 9 -49.22 -42.09 17.18
N ARG A 10 -50.53 -42.37 17.20
CA ARG A 10 -51.55 -41.30 17.26
C ARG A 10 -51.45 -40.43 18.50
N HIS A 11 -51.16 -41.03 19.66
CA HIS A 11 -50.92 -40.31 20.89
C HIS A 11 -49.71 -39.36 20.76
N ILE A 12 -48.58 -39.86 20.24
CA ILE A 12 -47.38 -39.04 20.00
C ILE A 12 -47.68 -37.91 19.02
N ASP A 13 -48.37 -38.20 17.90
CA ASP A 13 -48.76 -37.18 16.92
C ASP A 13 -49.61 -36.08 17.57
N LYS A 14 -50.54 -36.46 18.46
CA LYS A 14 -51.37 -35.51 19.20
C LYS A 14 -50.55 -34.67 20.17
N VAL A 15 -49.62 -35.29 20.90
CA VAL A 15 -48.69 -34.59 21.79
C VAL A 15 -47.87 -33.55 21.01
N LEU A 16 -47.33 -33.93 19.85
CA LEU A 16 -46.57 -33.03 18.98
C LEU A 16 -47.42 -31.88 18.45
N GLU A 17 -48.67 -32.14 18.05
CA GLU A 17 -49.62 -31.12 17.61
C GLU A 17 -49.89 -30.09 18.73
N ILE A 18 -50.09 -30.56 19.97
CA ILE A 18 -50.31 -29.71 21.15
C ILE A 18 -49.08 -28.83 21.43
N GLN A 19 -47.88 -29.42 21.37
CA GLN A 19 -46.63 -28.69 21.57
C GLN A 19 -46.40 -27.61 20.50
N GLN A 20 -46.79 -27.88 19.24
CA GLN A 20 -46.60 -26.95 18.13
C GLN A 20 -47.61 -25.79 18.13
N ASN A 21 -48.83 -26.01 18.61
CA ASN A 21 -49.91 -25.01 18.54
C ASN A 21 -49.81 -23.89 19.59
N ASN A 22 -48.81 -23.90 20.49
CA ASN A 22 -48.44 -22.76 21.35
C ASN A 22 -49.63 -22.07 22.06
N GLU A 23 -50.64 -22.83 22.50
CA GLU A 23 -51.72 -22.27 23.31
C GLU A 23 -51.18 -21.86 24.70
N THR A 24 -51.68 -20.76 25.23
CA THR A 24 -51.26 -20.18 26.52
C THR A 24 -51.57 -21.06 27.74
N LYS A 25 -52.23 -22.20 27.53
CA LYS A 25 -52.49 -23.23 28.54
C LYS A 25 -52.30 -24.62 27.91
N PRO A 26 -51.22 -25.36 28.22
CA PRO A 26 -51.08 -26.74 27.77
C PRO A 26 -52.17 -27.62 28.39
N LEU A 27 -52.73 -28.55 27.61
CA LEU A 27 -53.69 -29.56 28.08
C LEU A 27 -53.08 -30.34 29.25
N THR A 28 -53.79 -30.48 30.35
CA THR A 28 -53.33 -31.30 31.48
C THR A 28 -53.20 -32.78 31.08
N LEU A 29 -52.47 -33.57 31.87
CA LEU A 29 -52.35 -35.01 31.65
C LEU A 29 -53.73 -35.71 31.67
N GLU A 30 -54.68 -35.20 32.46
CA GLU A 30 -56.06 -35.69 32.52
C GLU A 30 -56.83 -35.36 31.23
N GLU A 31 -56.72 -34.12 30.73
CA GLU A 31 -57.35 -33.73 29.46
C GLU A 31 -56.76 -34.53 28.28
N LEU A 32 -55.46 -34.84 28.30
CA LEU A 32 -54.82 -35.70 27.29
C LEU A 32 -55.37 -37.14 27.36
N LYS A 33 -55.54 -37.69 28.58
CA LYS A 33 -56.16 -39.00 28.78
C LYS A 33 -57.58 -39.05 28.19
N GLU A 34 -58.39 -38.04 28.45
CA GLU A 34 -59.77 -37.97 27.92
C GLU A 34 -59.78 -37.97 26.38
N VAL A 35 -58.86 -37.23 25.76
CA VAL A 35 -58.70 -37.20 24.29
C VAL A 35 -58.35 -38.60 23.77
N ASP A 36 -57.36 -39.28 24.35
CA ASP A 36 -56.95 -40.61 23.86
C ASP A 36 -58.02 -41.69 24.07
N LEU A 37 -58.75 -41.64 25.18
CA LEU A 37 -59.91 -42.52 25.41
C LEU A 37 -60.99 -42.29 24.35
N SER A 38 -61.26 -41.02 23.98
CA SER A 38 -62.23 -40.68 22.94
C SER A 38 -61.82 -41.19 21.55
N LEU A 39 -60.52 -41.36 21.32
CA LEU A 39 -59.93 -41.90 20.08
C LEU A 39 -59.84 -43.45 20.08
N GLY A 40 -60.42 -44.11 21.08
CA GLY A 40 -60.52 -45.57 21.15
C GLY A 40 -59.36 -46.26 21.87
N MET A 41 -58.57 -45.52 22.66
CA MET A 41 -57.68 -46.10 23.66
C MET A 41 -58.49 -46.56 24.87
N THR A 42 -58.12 -47.69 25.46
CA THR A 42 -58.71 -48.17 26.72
C THR A 42 -57.91 -47.64 27.91
N GLU A 43 -58.51 -47.66 29.12
CA GLU A 43 -57.78 -47.27 30.34
C GLU A 43 -56.57 -48.18 30.60
N GLU A 44 -56.68 -49.48 30.32
CA GLU A 44 -55.57 -50.43 30.46
C GLU A 44 -54.40 -50.09 29.51
N GLU A 45 -54.70 -49.68 28.27
CA GLU A 45 -53.70 -49.24 27.29
C GLU A 45 -53.06 -47.91 27.69
N TRP A 46 -53.83 -46.96 28.22
CA TRP A 46 -53.31 -45.70 28.76
C TRP A 46 -52.36 -45.95 29.93
N ASP A 47 -52.75 -46.80 30.87
CA ASP A 47 -51.91 -47.14 32.03
C ASP A 47 -50.62 -47.85 31.59
N ALA A 48 -50.69 -48.70 30.56
CA ALA A 48 -49.52 -49.31 29.94
C ALA A 48 -48.58 -48.27 29.29
N LEU A 49 -49.12 -47.23 28.65
CA LEU A 49 -48.33 -46.11 28.11
C LEU A 49 -47.61 -45.33 29.21
N MET A 50 -48.35 -44.94 30.26
CA MET A 50 -47.76 -44.20 31.38
C MET A 50 -46.68 -45.03 32.08
N LYS A 51 -46.90 -46.35 32.21
CA LYS A 51 -45.88 -47.26 32.72
C LYS A 51 -44.65 -47.30 31.82
N ARG A 52 -44.82 -47.39 30.49
CA ARG A 52 -43.70 -47.37 29.52
C ARG A 52 -42.90 -46.08 29.61
N ALA A 53 -43.56 -44.92 29.74
CA ALA A 53 -42.88 -43.64 29.94
C ALA A 53 -42.03 -43.67 31.23
N ASN A 54 -42.59 -44.16 32.33
CA ASN A 54 -41.88 -44.29 33.61
C ASN A 54 -40.70 -45.26 33.54
N ASP A 55 -40.86 -46.42 32.91
CA ASP A 55 -39.80 -47.41 32.73
C ASP A 55 -38.65 -46.82 31.90
N ASN A 56 -38.96 -46.11 30.81
CA ASN A 56 -37.99 -45.39 30.01
C ASN A 56 -37.25 -44.30 30.81
N ALA A 57 -37.97 -43.50 31.61
CA ALA A 57 -37.36 -42.48 32.46
C ALA A 57 -36.41 -43.07 33.52
N ASN A 58 -36.77 -44.22 34.10
CA ASN A 58 -35.91 -44.92 35.07
C ASN A 58 -34.66 -45.51 34.42
N ALA A 59 -34.80 -46.09 33.22
CA ALA A 59 -33.67 -46.56 32.44
C ALA A 59 -32.75 -45.38 32.06
N ALA A 60 -33.32 -44.27 31.58
CA ALA A 60 -32.59 -43.05 31.28
C ALA A 60 -31.82 -42.50 32.49
N GLN A 61 -32.44 -42.49 33.68
CA GLN A 61 -31.78 -42.08 34.93
C GLN A 61 -30.59 -42.97 35.29
N SER A 62 -30.71 -44.28 35.03
CA SER A 62 -29.63 -45.24 35.24
C SER A 62 -28.46 -44.94 34.29
N HIS A 63 -28.72 -44.76 33.00
CA HIS A 63 -27.71 -44.37 32.03
C HIS A 63 -27.06 -43.01 32.35
N LEU A 64 -27.84 -42.03 32.80
CA LEU A 64 -27.34 -40.71 33.20
C LEU A 64 -26.37 -40.81 34.39
N THR A 65 -26.68 -41.66 35.37
CA THR A 65 -25.82 -41.91 36.55
C THR A 65 -24.43 -42.39 36.13
N TYR A 66 -24.37 -43.23 35.10
CA TYR A 66 -23.12 -43.76 34.55
C TYR A 66 -22.55 -42.91 33.40
N LYS A 67 -23.08 -41.70 33.18
CA LYS A 67 -22.63 -40.75 32.14
C LYS A 67 -22.76 -41.29 30.70
N ASN A 68 -23.64 -42.26 30.48
CA ASN A 68 -24.00 -42.74 29.15
C ASN A 68 -25.01 -41.75 28.53
N TYR A 69 -24.56 -40.53 28.24
CA TYR A 69 -25.43 -39.39 27.96
C TYR A 69 -26.27 -39.55 26.68
N SER A 70 -25.74 -40.16 25.63
CA SER A 70 -26.49 -40.42 24.39
C SER A 70 -27.69 -41.34 24.64
N GLU A 71 -27.46 -42.48 25.30
CA GLU A 71 -28.52 -43.43 25.65
C GLU A 71 -29.50 -42.85 26.67
N ALA A 72 -28.99 -42.12 27.66
CA ALA A 72 -29.83 -41.40 28.64
C ALA A 72 -30.73 -40.37 27.96
N TYR A 73 -30.22 -39.65 26.96
CA TYR A 73 -31.00 -38.66 26.20
C TYR A 73 -32.09 -39.36 25.39
N SER A 74 -31.75 -40.40 24.62
CA SER A 74 -32.71 -41.12 23.78
C SER A 74 -33.86 -41.73 24.59
N LEU A 75 -33.55 -42.40 25.71
CA LEU A 75 -34.57 -43.00 26.57
C LEU A 75 -35.44 -41.94 27.27
N ALA A 76 -34.84 -40.82 27.71
CA ALA A 76 -35.59 -39.72 28.31
C ALA A 76 -36.48 -39.02 27.28
N GLU A 77 -36.00 -38.83 26.05
CA GLU A 77 -36.78 -38.26 24.94
C GLU A 77 -37.99 -39.15 24.61
N GLN A 78 -37.81 -40.48 24.56
CA GLN A 78 -38.92 -41.42 24.40
C GLN A 78 -39.93 -41.33 25.56
N ALA A 79 -39.46 -41.16 26.80
CA ALA A 79 -40.35 -40.97 27.95
C ALA A 79 -41.14 -39.65 27.84
N VAL A 80 -40.49 -38.56 27.44
CA VAL A 80 -41.12 -37.24 27.25
C VAL A 80 -42.10 -37.24 26.07
N ALA A 81 -41.81 -38.00 25.00
CA ALA A 81 -42.72 -38.14 23.86
C ALA A 81 -44.05 -38.83 24.25
N ILE A 82 -44.03 -39.72 25.24
CA ILE A 82 -45.22 -40.40 25.78
C ILE A 82 -45.86 -39.59 26.90
N ASN A 83 -45.07 -38.96 27.77
CA ASN A 83 -45.60 -38.11 28.84
C ASN A 83 -44.83 -36.79 28.89
N PRO A 84 -45.30 -35.77 28.16
CA PRO A 84 -44.62 -34.47 28.09
C PRO A 84 -44.74 -33.67 29.40
N TYR A 85 -45.52 -34.14 30.38
CA TYR A 85 -45.69 -33.48 31.69
C TYR A 85 -44.85 -34.13 32.79
N GLN A 86 -44.07 -35.17 32.47
CA GLN A 86 -43.22 -35.85 33.43
C GLN A 86 -41.95 -35.03 33.71
N GLU A 87 -41.99 -34.18 34.74
CA GLU A 87 -40.87 -33.28 35.12
C GLU A 87 -39.52 -34.01 35.23
N GLN A 88 -39.52 -35.22 35.81
CA GLN A 88 -38.30 -36.01 35.99
C GLN A 88 -37.69 -36.45 34.65
N ALA A 89 -38.50 -36.87 33.68
CA ALA A 89 -38.02 -37.29 32.37
C ALA A 89 -37.40 -36.11 31.60
N ILE A 90 -38.07 -34.95 31.62
CA ILE A 90 -37.56 -33.73 30.98
C ILE A 90 -36.25 -33.29 31.64
N LEU A 91 -36.17 -33.35 32.96
CA LEU A 91 -34.96 -33.02 33.72
C LEU A 91 -33.79 -33.95 33.37
N ILE A 92 -34.04 -35.26 33.22
CA ILE A 92 -33.02 -36.23 32.79
C ILE A 92 -32.58 -35.92 31.37
N MET A 93 -33.53 -35.68 30.46
CA MET A 93 -33.26 -35.33 29.06
C MET A 93 -32.36 -34.09 28.95
N VAL A 94 -32.67 -33.03 29.70
CA VAL A 94 -31.85 -31.82 29.76
C VAL A 94 -30.44 -32.10 30.28
N LYS A 95 -30.32 -32.85 31.37
CA LYS A 95 -29.01 -33.19 31.97
C LYS A 95 -28.17 -34.06 31.03
N ALA A 96 -28.81 -34.99 30.32
CA ALA A 96 -28.18 -35.83 29.32
C ALA A 96 -27.70 -35.01 28.11
N ALA A 97 -28.54 -34.08 27.61
CA ALA A 97 -28.17 -33.16 26.53
C ALA A 97 -26.98 -32.27 26.93
N LEU A 98 -26.97 -31.72 28.15
CA LEU A 98 -25.81 -30.98 28.65
C LEU A 98 -24.56 -31.85 28.77
N GLY A 99 -24.71 -33.11 29.16
CA GLY A 99 -23.61 -34.08 29.18
C GLY A 99 -23.03 -34.35 27.80
N GLN A 100 -23.88 -34.49 26.77
CA GLN A 100 -23.47 -34.63 25.36
C GLN A 100 -22.76 -33.38 24.84
N TYR A 101 -23.30 -32.19 25.13
CA TYR A 101 -22.64 -30.93 24.78
C TYR A 101 -21.24 -30.83 25.41
N GLN A 102 -21.09 -31.28 26.66
CA GLN A 102 -19.78 -31.28 27.32
C GLN A 102 -18.80 -32.32 26.78
N SER A 103 -19.27 -33.45 26.23
CA SER A 103 -18.41 -34.49 25.67
C SER A 103 -17.92 -34.15 24.26
N ASP A 104 -18.85 -33.70 23.41
CA ASP A 104 -18.62 -33.65 21.95
C ASP A 104 -18.71 -32.22 21.37
N ASP A 105 -19.01 -31.21 22.20
CA ASP A 105 -19.15 -29.78 21.81
C ASP A 105 -20.14 -29.55 20.64
N GLU A 106 -21.16 -30.41 20.54
CA GLU A 106 -22.20 -30.27 19.53
C GLU A 106 -23.26 -29.25 19.99
N ASP A 107 -23.26 -28.08 19.34
CA ASP A 107 -24.18 -26.96 19.60
C ASP A 107 -25.67 -27.39 19.61
N GLU A 108 -26.02 -28.44 18.87
CA GLU A 108 -27.36 -29.02 18.82
C GLU A 108 -27.87 -29.43 20.21
N PHE A 109 -27.04 -30.11 21.00
CA PHE A 109 -27.45 -30.58 22.32
C PHE A 109 -27.58 -29.45 23.34
N LEU A 110 -26.85 -28.35 23.20
CA LEU A 110 -27.02 -27.17 24.04
C LEU A 110 -28.38 -26.50 23.80
N GLU A 111 -28.82 -26.39 22.54
CA GLU A 111 -30.15 -25.85 22.23
C GLU A 111 -31.27 -26.85 22.60
N LYS A 112 -31.07 -28.17 22.43
CA LYS A 112 -32.00 -29.18 22.96
C LYS A 112 -32.17 -29.09 24.48
N ALA A 113 -31.07 -28.94 25.22
CA ALA A 113 -31.11 -28.70 26.67
C ALA A 113 -31.89 -27.43 27.01
N ARG A 114 -31.69 -26.34 26.26
CA ARG A 114 -32.40 -25.08 26.45
C ARG A 114 -33.91 -25.22 26.22
N LEU A 115 -34.31 -25.89 25.15
CA LEU A 115 -35.71 -26.16 24.85
C LEU A 115 -36.35 -26.99 25.98
N GLY A 116 -35.71 -28.09 26.39
CA GLY A 116 -36.20 -28.93 27.48
C GLY A 116 -36.34 -28.17 28.81
N VAL A 117 -35.39 -27.29 29.16
CA VAL A 117 -35.50 -26.48 30.38
C VAL A 117 -36.65 -25.47 30.30
N ASN A 118 -36.87 -24.86 29.13
CA ASN A 118 -38.00 -23.93 28.95
C ASN A 118 -39.34 -24.66 29.09
N GLU A 119 -39.47 -25.86 28.52
CA GLU A 119 -40.67 -26.69 28.69
C GLU A 119 -40.87 -27.07 30.16
N LEU A 120 -39.82 -27.48 30.87
CA LEU A 120 -39.88 -27.77 32.29
C LEU A 120 -40.34 -26.56 33.12
N LEU A 121 -39.86 -25.36 32.79
CA LEU A 121 -40.26 -24.11 33.46
C LEU A 121 -41.68 -23.65 33.10
N LYS A 122 -42.21 -24.03 31.93
CA LYS A 122 -43.63 -23.80 31.60
C LYS A 122 -44.53 -24.69 32.46
N ILE A 123 -44.14 -25.95 32.66
CA ILE A 123 -44.88 -26.93 33.48
C ILE A 123 -44.80 -26.55 34.95
N ASN A 124 -43.58 -26.27 35.43
CA ASN A 124 -43.31 -25.92 36.83
C ASN A 124 -42.34 -24.72 36.91
N PRO A 125 -42.88 -23.48 36.94
CA PRO A 125 -42.05 -22.27 37.04
C PRO A 125 -41.20 -22.19 38.32
N GLY A 126 -41.57 -22.93 39.37
CA GLY A 126 -40.86 -22.97 40.66
C GLY A 126 -39.76 -24.02 40.73
N ASN A 127 -39.51 -24.79 39.66
CA ASN A 127 -38.52 -25.86 39.69
C ASN A 127 -37.09 -25.32 39.81
N HIS A 128 -36.50 -25.44 41.00
CA HIS A 128 -35.17 -24.91 41.30
C HIS A 128 -34.07 -25.51 40.41
N GLN A 129 -34.15 -26.81 40.09
CA GLN A 129 -33.17 -27.46 39.23
C GLN A 129 -33.22 -26.91 37.80
N ALA A 130 -34.43 -26.63 37.29
CA ALA A 130 -34.59 -26.01 35.97
C ALA A 130 -33.98 -24.60 35.93
N ILE A 131 -34.15 -23.81 36.99
CA ILE A 131 -33.57 -22.46 37.12
C ILE A 131 -32.02 -22.51 37.16
N GLU A 132 -31.45 -23.50 37.83
CA GLU A 132 -29.99 -23.70 37.84
C GLU A 132 -29.46 -24.09 36.44
N LEU A 133 -30.18 -24.99 35.77
CA LEU A 133 -29.82 -25.48 34.44
C LEU A 133 -29.90 -24.37 33.39
N ILE A 134 -30.91 -23.48 33.42
CA ILE A 134 -30.97 -22.35 32.48
C ILE A 134 -29.80 -21.37 32.67
N ALA A 135 -29.39 -21.11 33.92
CA ALA A 135 -28.22 -20.28 34.22
C ALA A 135 -26.94 -20.92 33.67
N THR A 136 -26.82 -22.24 33.80
CA THR A 136 -25.70 -23.04 33.27
C THR A 136 -25.64 -22.97 31.74
N ILE A 137 -26.76 -23.19 31.06
CA ILE A 137 -26.90 -23.09 29.60
C ILE A 137 -26.51 -21.68 29.11
N ASN A 138 -27.00 -20.63 29.79
CA ASN A 138 -26.67 -19.25 29.44
C ASN A 138 -25.17 -18.94 29.58
N ASN A 139 -24.51 -19.51 30.60
CA ASN A 139 -23.07 -19.37 30.79
C ASN A 139 -22.27 -20.06 29.67
N TYR A 140 -22.68 -21.25 29.22
CA TYR A 140 -22.06 -21.92 28.07
C TYR A 140 -22.17 -21.06 26.81
N LYS A 141 -23.37 -20.58 26.48
CA LYS A 141 -23.61 -19.71 25.32
C LYS A 141 -22.79 -18.41 25.37
N LYS A 142 -22.64 -17.81 26.56
CA LYS A 142 -21.81 -16.61 26.76
C LYS A 142 -20.33 -16.89 26.51
N LYS A 143 -19.82 -18.02 27.01
CA LYS A 143 -18.42 -18.43 26.86
C LYS A 143 -18.09 -18.70 25.38
N GLU A 144 -18.95 -19.46 24.71
CA GLU A 144 -18.85 -19.79 23.28
C GLU A 144 -18.84 -18.52 22.41
N SER A 145 -19.76 -17.57 22.66
CA SER A 145 -19.79 -16.28 21.97
C SER A 145 -18.50 -15.46 22.18
N SER A 146 -17.96 -15.46 23.41
CA SER A 146 -16.70 -14.77 23.71
C SER A 146 -15.51 -15.41 22.97
N GLN A 147 -15.47 -16.74 22.90
CA GLN A 147 -14.41 -17.48 22.21
C GLN A 147 -14.47 -17.26 20.70
N LYS A 148 -15.66 -17.33 20.08
CA LYS A 148 -15.88 -17.01 18.66
C LYS A 148 -15.40 -15.58 18.33
N LYS A 149 -15.69 -14.59 19.19
CA LYS A 149 -15.19 -13.21 19.03
C LYS A 149 -13.66 -13.09 19.09
N LYS A 150 -12.99 -13.83 19.99
CA LYS A 150 -11.52 -13.84 20.07
C LYS A 150 -10.89 -14.42 18.81
N ILE A 151 -11.43 -15.53 18.29
CA ILE A 151 -10.93 -16.15 17.05
C ILE A 151 -11.03 -15.17 15.88
N ILE A 152 -12.17 -14.50 15.73
CA ILE A 152 -12.36 -13.47 14.68
C ILE A 152 -11.34 -12.34 14.86
N LEU A 153 -11.12 -11.85 16.08
CA LEU A 153 -10.16 -10.79 16.35
C LEU A 153 -8.73 -11.20 15.97
N TYR A 154 -8.31 -12.41 16.32
CA TYR A 154 -6.99 -12.93 15.96
C TYR A 154 -6.85 -13.12 14.43
N ALA A 155 -7.89 -13.62 13.76
CA ALA A 155 -7.90 -13.78 12.31
C ALA A 155 -7.77 -12.44 11.58
N VAL A 156 -8.51 -11.42 12.02
CA VAL A 156 -8.42 -10.05 11.48
C VAL A 156 -7.02 -9.47 11.73
N GLY A 157 -6.47 -9.63 12.93
CA GLY A 157 -5.11 -9.18 13.26
C GLY A 157 -4.04 -9.85 12.38
N ALA A 158 -4.14 -11.16 12.17
CA ALA A 158 -3.24 -11.91 11.29
C ALA A 158 -3.36 -11.46 9.82
N PHE A 159 -4.58 -11.21 9.33
CA PHE A 159 -4.81 -10.71 7.98
C PHE A 159 -4.19 -9.31 7.77
N ILE A 160 -4.35 -8.40 8.72
CA ILE A 160 -3.70 -7.07 8.68
C ILE A 160 -2.17 -7.21 8.67
N LEU A 161 -1.61 -8.11 9.49
CA LEU A 161 -0.17 -8.35 9.51
C LEU A 161 0.33 -8.87 8.16
N VAL A 162 -0.37 -9.85 7.56
CA VAL A 162 -0.02 -10.40 6.25
C VAL A 162 -0.13 -9.34 5.16
N THR A 163 -1.17 -8.51 5.15
CA THR A 163 -1.31 -7.44 4.16
C THR A 163 -0.21 -6.37 4.30
N VAL A 164 0.22 -6.04 5.52
CA VAL A 164 1.38 -5.16 5.75
C VAL A 164 2.68 -5.80 5.27
N ILE A 165 2.91 -7.08 5.57
CA ILE A 165 4.12 -7.81 5.13
C ILE A 165 4.15 -7.93 3.61
N VAL A 166 3.03 -8.29 2.99
CA VAL A 166 2.89 -8.37 1.52
C VAL A 166 3.04 -6.98 0.90
N GLY A 167 2.44 -5.95 1.51
CA GLY A 167 2.62 -4.56 1.09
C GLY A 167 4.09 -4.15 1.14
N PHE A 168 4.81 -4.49 2.21
CA PHE A 168 6.25 -4.23 2.36
C PHE A 168 7.09 -5.00 1.32
N PHE A 169 6.72 -6.25 1.00
CA PHE A 169 7.42 -7.06 0.00
C PHE A 169 7.08 -6.71 -1.45
N LEU A 170 5.87 -6.21 -1.73
CA LEU A 170 5.46 -5.73 -3.06
C LEU A 170 5.96 -4.31 -3.32
N LEU A 171 6.00 -3.48 -2.28
CA LEU A 171 6.67 -2.18 -2.28
C LEU A 171 8.15 -2.34 -1.96
N LYS A 172 8.84 -3.31 -2.57
CA LYS A 172 10.30 -3.16 -2.68
C LYS A 172 10.51 -1.82 -3.36
N PRO A 173 11.17 -0.84 -2.71
CA PRO A 173 11.53 0.38 -3.42
C PRO A 173 12.29 -0.08 -4.65
N LYS A 174 11.83 0.32 -5.84
CA LYS A 174 12.66 0.22 -7.04
C LYS A 174 14.01 0.79 -6.63
N PRO A 175 15.14 0.13 -6.95
CA PRO A 175 16.45 0.71 -6.67
C PRO A 175 16.44 2.09 -7.34
N VAL A 176 16.30 3.13 -6.52
CA VAL A 176 16.59 4.49 -6.95
C VAL A 176 18.06 4.38 -7.29
N ALA A 177 18.37 4.39 -8.58
CA ALA A 177 19.74 4.50 -9.05
C ALA A 177 20.32 5.64 -8.22
N LYS A 178 21.29 5.30 -7.39
CA LYS A 178 21.93 6.24 -6.49
C LYS A 178 22.72 7.14 -7.43
N GLU A 179 22.05 8.16 -7.96
CA GLU A 179 22.63 9.17 -8.85
C GLU A 179 23.96 9.54 -8.23
N ASN A 180 25.06 9.31 -8.96
CA ASN A 180 26.38 9.38 -8.36
C ASN A 180 26.69 10.84 -8.03
N THR A 181 26.24 11.28 -6.85
CA THR A 181 26.16 12.70 -6.49
C THR A 181 27.56 13.32 -6.48
N ALA A 182 28.58 12.52 -6.22
CA ALA A 182 29.98 12.91 -6.33
C ALA A 182 30.37 13.28 -7.77
N ILE A 183 29.96 12.49 -8.77
CA ILE A 183 30.22 12.79 -10.19
C ILE A 183 29.44 14.04 -10.61
N LYS A 184 28.18 14.19 -10.18
CA LYS A 184 27.39 15.40 -10.47
C LYS A 184 28.05 16.66 -9.92
N TYR A 185 28.50 16.65 -8.67
CA TYR A 185 29.20 17.79 -8.08
C TYR A 185 30.53 18.09 -8.79
N GLN A 186 31.27 17.07 -9.20
CA GLN A 186 32.49 17.26 -10.00
C GLN A 186 32.20 17.86 -11.37
N LEU A 187 31.13 17.44 -12.06
CA LEU A 187 30.70 18.02 -13.33
C LEU A 187 30.34 19.51 -13.17
N ILE A 188 29.59 19.86 -12.12
CA ILE A 188 29.24 21.25 -11.80
C ILE A 188 30.52 22.08 -11.53
N GLU A 189 31.46 21.56 -10.74
CA GLU A 189 32.70 22.27 -10.42
C GLU A 189 33.56 22.52 -11.68
N LEU A 190 33.68 21.53 -12.55
CA LEU A 190 34.42 21.67 -13.81
C LEU A 190 33.73 22.63 -14.78
N GLU A 191 32.39 22.60 -14.85
CA GLU A 191 31.62 23.56 -15.65
C GLU A 191 31.85 25.00 -15.17
N GLU A 192 31.72 25.23 -13.87
CA GLU A 192 31.91 26.56 -13.28
C GLU A 192 33.36 27.05 -13.44
N ASN A 193 34.36 26.16 -13.33
CA ASN A 193 35.74 26.50 -13.63
C ASN A 193 35.91 26.93 -15.09
N ALA A 194 35.34 26.18 -16.05
CA ALA A 194 35.39 26.56 -17.47
C ALA A 194 34.70 27.90 -17.73
N ASN A 195 33.53 28.14 -17.13
CA ASN A 195 32.81 29.43 -17.21
C ASN A 195 33.66 30.58 -16.62
N ALA A 196 34.31 30.36 -15.49
CA ALA A 196 35.19 31.35 -14.87
C ALA A 196 36.41 31.68 -15.73
N LYS A 197 37.03 30.68 -16.40
CA LYS A 197 38.11 30.93 -17.36
C LYS A 197 37.62 31.67 -18.60
N TRP A 198 36.43 31.34 -19.08
CA TRP A 198 35.84 32.08 -20.19
C TRP A 198 35.63 33.56 -19.87
N ALA A 199 35.13 33.88 -18.68
CA ALA A 199 34.98 35.27 -18.25
C ALA A 199 36.33 36.02 -18.25
N GLN A 200 37.45 35.35 -17.96
CA GLN A 200 38.78 35.97 -18.09
C GLN A 200 39.13 36.27 -19.55
N VAL A 201 38.80 35.36 -20.48
CA VAL A 201 38.96 35.58 -21.92
C VAL A 201 38.12 36.78 -22.39
N GLU A 202 36.87 36.87 -21.96
CA GLU A 202 36.00 38.01 -22.29
C GLU A 202 36.56 39.34 -21.76
N ASN A 203 37.12 39.36 -20.56
CA ASN A 203 37.73 40.57 -19.99
C ASN A 203 38.92 41.07 -20.82
N VAL A 204 39.78 40.17 -21.31
CA VAL A 204 40.93 40.57 -22.14
C VAL A 204 40.51 40.97 -23.55
N ILE A 205 39.48 40.32 -24.11
CA ILE A 205 38.86 40.70 -25.38
C ILE A 205 38.22 42.08 -25.27
N ALA A 206 37.42 42.35 -24.24
CA ALA A 206 36.78 43.64 -24.04
C ALA A 206 37.80 44.79 -23.98
N ARG A 207 38.97 44.54 -23.39
CA ARG A 207 40.07 45.52 -23.37
C ARG A 207 40.68 45.76 -24.75
N ARG A 208 40.84 44.72 -25.58
CA ARG A 208 41.26 44.87 -26.98
C ARG A 208 40.22 45.69 -27.76
N ASP A 209 38.95 45.41 -27.54
CA ASP A 209 37.85 46.06 -28.27
C ASP A 209 37.74 47.55 -27.92
N GLN A 210 38.09 47.95 -26.68
CA GLN A 210 38.22 49.36 -26.30
C GLN A 210 39.31 50.11 -27.09
N MET A 211 40.33 49.40 -27.60
CA MET A 211 41.39 49.99 -28.41
C MET A 211 41.02 50.01 -29.91
N LEU A 212 39.98 49.29 -30.32
CA LEU A 212 39.58 49.17 -31.73
C LEU A 212 39.32 50.53 -32.40
N PRO A 213 38.60 51.50 -31.79
CA PRO A 213 38.39 52.81 -32.40
C PRO A 213 39.71 53.53 -32.67
N GLN A 214 40.68 53.43 -31.76
CA GLN A 214 41.99 54.06 -31.92
C GLN A 214 42.77 53.44 -33.09
N ILE A 215 42.66 52.13 -33.30
CA ILE A 215 43.27 51.45 -34.46
C ILE A 215 42.59 51.91 -35.77
N LEU A 216 41.25 52.00 -35.76
CA LEU A 216 40.47 52.37 -36.93
C LEU A 216 40.64 53.85 -37.33
N GLU A 217 41.04 54.70 -36.39
CA GLU A 217 41.46 56.10 -36.63
C GLU A 217 42.84 56.20 -37.27
N LEU A 218 43.73 55.21 -37.05
CA LEU A 218 45.06 55.17 -37.66
C LEU A 218 45.04 54.67 -39.11
N ALA A 219 43.98 53.99 -39.55
CA ALA A 219 43.84 53.63 -40.95
C ALA A 219 43.64 54.90 -41.79
N PRO A 220 44.55 55.23 -42.74
CA PRO A 220 44.49 56.50 -43.47
C PRO A 220 43.18 56.61 -44.27
N SER A 221 42.61 57.81 -44.31
CA SER A 221 41.29 58.13 -44.91
C SER A 221 41.24 58.09 -46.44
N VAL A 222 42.18 57.43 -47.12
CA VAL A 222 42.39 57.59 -48.56
C VAL A 222 42.43 56.22 -49.27
N SER A 223 41.24 55.77 -49.69
CA SER A 223 40.99 54.89 -50.85
C SER A 223 42.03 53.79 -51.17
N GLY A 224 42.30 52.89 -50.20
CA GLY A 224 43.14 51.69 -50.38
C GLY A 224 42.47 50.39 -49.91
N PRO A 225 43.09 49.22 -50.11
CA PRO A 225 42.61 47.91 -49.62
C PRO A 225 42.29 47.89 -48.11
N GLU A 226 42.90 48.78 -47.34
CA GLU A 226 42.71 48.95 -45.90
C GLU A 226 41.29 49.40 -45.52
N ASN A 227 40.57 50.11 -46.40
CA ASN A 227 39.17 50.47 -46.16
C ASN A 227 38.26 49.23 -46.10
N ASN A 228 38.50 48.25 -46.98
CA ASN A 228 37.74 47.00 -46.96
C ASN A 228 37.97 46.23 -45.65
N LEU A 229 39.22 46.21 -45.15
CA LEU A 229 39.55 45.57 -43.87
C LEU A 229 38.89 46.27 -42.69
N LYS A 230 38.83 47.60 -42.70
CA LYS A 230 38.12 48.39 -41.69
C LYS A 230 36.62 48.07 -41.68
N ASP A 231 35.97 48.07 -42.84
CA ASP A 231 34.55 47.74 -42.95
C ASP A 231 34.25 46.29 -42.50
N GLU A 232 35.14 45.35 -42.83
CA GLU A 232 35.06 43.95 -42.38
C GLU A 232 35.20 43.83 -40.85
N ILE A 233 36.13 44.56 -40.24
CA ILE A 233 36.35 44.62 -38.80
C ILE A 233 35.14 45.21 -38.07
N GLU A 234 34.61 46.34 -38.55
CA GLU A 234 33.42 46.98 -37.99
C GLU A 234 32.20 46.06 -38.09
N THR A 235 32.01 45.41 -39.24
CA THR A 235 30.92 44.45 -39.47
C THR A 235 31.03 43.24 -38.53
N LEU A 236 32.23 42.67 -38.38
CA LEU A 236 32.45 41.55 -37.46
C LEU A 236 32.21 41.96 -36.01
N ASN A 237 32.65 43.15 -35.60
CA ASN A 237 32.45 43.65 -34.25
C ASN A 237 30.96 43.87 -33.91
N LEU A 238 30.19 44.43 -34.86
CA LEU A 238 28.74 44.54 -34.73
C LEU A 238 28.08 43.16 -34.61
N LYS A 239 28.46 42.22 -35.49
CA LYS A 239 27.93 40.86 -35.46
C LYS A 239 28.24 40.15 -34.13
N ILE A 240 29.45 40.32 -33.60
CA ILE A 240 29.83 39.80 -32.27
C ILE A 240 28.94 40.37 -31.17
N SER A 241 28.62 41.67 -31.21
CA SER A 241 27.79 42.33 -30.20
C SER A 241 26.34 41.85 -30.19
N GLU A 242 25.82 41.44 -31.35
CA GLU A 242 24.46 40.91 -31.51
C GLU A 242 24.35 39.39 -31.24
N THR A 243 25.48 38.68 -31.31
CA THR A 243 25.54 37.22 -31.16
C THR A 243 25.37 36.80 -29.71
N ARG A 244 24.28 36.08 -29.43
CA ARG A 244 23.99 35.50 -28.11
C ARG A 244 24.55 34.09 -27.92
N ASP A 245 24.72 33.35 -29.02
CA ASP A 245 25.31 32.02 -28.96
C ASP A 245 26.81 32.12 -28.70
N MET A 246 27.22 31.52 -27.60
CA MET A 246 28.58 31.57 -27.12
C MET A 246 29.58 30.91 -28.10
N ASN A 247 29.18 29.82 -28.75
CA ASN A 247 30.04 29.10 -29.69
C ASN A 247 30.24 29.90 -30.99
N GLU A 248 29.16 30.51 -31.49
CA GLU A 248 29.22 31.43 -32.62
C GLU A 248 30.09 32.65 -32.28
N LYS A 249 29.93 33.22 -31.08
CA LYS A 249 30.72 34.36 -30.60
C LYS A 249 32.23 34.04 -30.57
N ILE A 250 32.64 32.85 -30.11
CA ILE A 250 34.06 32.41 -30.17
C ILE A 250 34.58 32.41 -31.60
N GLY A 251 33.81 31.85 -32.55
CA GLY A 251 34.22 31.78 -33.95
C GLY A 251 34.37 33.17 -34.58
N LEU A 252 33.43 34.07 -34.31
CA LEU A 252 33.50 35.46 -34.79
C LEU A 252 34.67 36.23 -34.18
N GLN A 253 34.96 36.01 -32.90
CA GLN A 253 36.10 36.61 -32.20
C GLN A 253 37.44 36.21 -32.82
N ALA A 254 37.58 34.94 -33.25
CA ALA A 254 38.76 34.48 -33.96
C ALA A 254 38.91 35.17 -35.33
N GLN A 255 37.81 35.30 -36.10
CA GLN A 255 37.82 36.01 -37.38
C GLN A 255 38.19 37.48 -37.22
N LEU A 256 37.64 38.16 -36.22
CA LEU A 256 37.97 39.56 -35.90
C LEU A 256 39.46 39.71 -35.57
N GLN A 257 40.00 38.82 -34.74
CA GLN A 257 41.42 38.81 -34.41
C GLN A 257 42.31 38.65 -35.65
N ASP A 258 41.96 37.76 -36.58
CA ASP A 258 42.72 37.57 -37.82
C ASP A 258 42.67 38.82 -38.71
N LYS A 259 41.50 39.46 -38.83
CA LYS A 259 41.33 40.69 -39.62
C LYS A 259 42.10 41.88 -39.04
N ILE A 260 42.12 42.01 -37.72
CA ILE A 260 42.94 43.02 -37.06
C ILE A 260 44.42 42.70 -37.30
N LYS A 261 44.89 41.45 -37.18
CA LYS A 261 46.30 41.10 -37.51
C LYS A 261 46.66 41.47 -38.95
N GLU A 262 45.75 41.24 -39.91
CA GLU A 262 45.92 41.61 -41.32
C GLU A 262 46.07 43.14 -41.48
N LEU A 263 45.19 43.91 -40.83
CA LEU A 263 45.27 45.37 -40.82
C LEU A 263 46.58 45.88 -40.21
N LEU A 264 46.98 45.37 -39.04
CA LEU A 264 48.23 45.75 -38.36
C LEU A 264 49.45 45.45 -39.23
N THR A 265 49.45 44.32 -39.94
CA THR A 265 50.53 43.94 -40.86
C THR A 265 50.63 44.94 -42.01
N SER A 266 49.51 45.39 -42.58
CA SER A 266 49.51 46.42 -43.62
C SER A 266 50.05 47.76 -43.09
N LEU A 267 49.58 48.21 -41.91
CA LEU A 267 49.99 49.47 -41.30
C LEU A 267 51.49 49.51 -40.97
N ASN A 268 52.05 48.42 -40.44
CA ASN A 268 53.47 48.33 -40.10
C ASN A 268 54.40 48.45 -41.32
N THR A 269 53.92 48.20 -42.54
CA THR A 269 54.71 48.36 -43.77
C THR A 269 54.72 49.80 -44.32
N LYS A 270 53.82 50.67 -43.85
CA LYS A 270 53.55 51.99 -44.47
C LYS A 270 53.91 53.20 -43.61
N GLU A 271 53.90 53.10 -42.27
CA GLU A 271 54.06 54.27 -41.39
C GLU A 271 55.11 54.12 -40.29
N SER A 272 55.89 55.19 -40.07
CA SER A 272 56.92 55.31 -39.02
C SER A 272 56.47 56.18 -37.83
N ASP A 273 55.16 56.39 -37.64
CA ASP A 273 54.63 57.21 -36.55
C ASP A 273 54.73 56.47 -35.21
N GLU A 274 55.33 57.13 -34.21
CA GLU A 274 55.51 56.63 -32.85
C GLU A 274 54.18 56.24 -32.19
N LYS A 275 53.08 56.94 -32.51
CA LYS A 275 51.72 56.61 -32.02
C LYS A 275 51.20 55.30 -32.59
N VAL A 276 51.45 55.03 -33.87
CA VAL A 276 51.07 53.78 -34.52
C VAL A 276 51.81 52.63 -33.86
N GLN A 277 53.14 52.75 -33.74
CA GLN A 277 53.99 51.73 -33.11
C GLN A 277 53.58 51.43 -31.65
N MET A 278 53.22 52.46 -30.88
CA MET A 278 52.71 52.28 -29.51
C MET A 278 51.40 51.47 -29.47
N ILE A 279 50.46 51.76 -30.38
CA ILE A 279 49.18 51.05 -30.47
C ILE A 279 49.39 49.60 -30.94
N LEU A 280 50.29 49.37 -31.90
CA LEU A 280 50.67 48.02 -32.35
C LEU A 280 51.14 47.16 -31.16
N VAL A 281 52.08 47.67 -30.36
CA VAL A 281 52.61 46.97 -29.17
C VAL A 281 51.53 46.66 -28.14
N GLN A 282 50.60 47.60 -27.89
CA GLN A 282 49.49 47.39 -26.96
C GLN A 282 48.52 46.30 -27.43
N ILE A 283 48.27 46.22 -28.73
CA ILE A 283 47.39 45.22 -29.34
C ILE A 283 48.05 43.85 -29.38
N GLU A 284 49.32 43.76 -29.76
CA GLU A 284 50.10 42.52 -29.65
C GLU A 284 50.14 42.00 -28.20
N GLY A 285 50.34 42.90 -27.23
CA GLY A 285 50.26 42.58 -25.81
C GLY A 285 48.88 42.04 -25.40
N SER A 286 47.81 42.58 -25.99
CA SER A 286 46.44 42.09 -25.76
C SER A 286 46.21 40.72 -26.40
N TYR A 287 46.73 40.48 -27.61
CA TYR A 287 46.67 39.16 -28.26
C TYR A 287 47.43 38.08 -27.50
N ASN A 288 48.60 38.40 -26.98
CA ASN A 288 49.35 37.47 -26.13
C ASN A 288 48.55 37.10 -24.88
N ARG A 289 47.88 38.07 -24.24
CA ARG A 289 47.00 37.81 -23.09
C ARG A 289 45.77 36.98 -23.47
N ILE A 290 45.12 37.28 -24.58
CA ILE A 290 44.01 36.49 -25.13
C ILE A 290 44.44 35.05 -25.39
N SER A 291 45.62 34.84 -25.98
CA SER A 291 46.17 33.50 -26.24
C SER A 291 46.43 32.73 -24.95
N VAL A 292 47.02 33.38 -23.94
CA VAL A 292 47.30 32.76 -22.63
C VAL A 292 46.01 32.38 -21.89
N GLU A 293 45.04 33.29 -21.80
CA GLU A 293 43.76 33.00 -21.14
C GLU A 293 42.91 32.02 -21.95
N GLY A 294 42.98 32.08 -23.27
CA GLY A 294 42.34 31.11 -24.18
C GLY A 294 42.88 29.70 -23.98
N LYS A 295 44.20 29.54 -23.79
CA LYS A 295 44.81 28.26 -23.43
C LYS A 295 44.28 27.75 -22.09
N ARG A 296 44.21 28.61 -21.06
CA ARG A 296 43.68 28.25 -19.74
C ARG A 296 42.22 27.83 -19.78
N TYR A 297 41.41 28.50 -20.61
CA TYR A 297 40.04 28.09 -20.89
C TYR A 297 39.99 26.72 -21.58
N ASN A 298 40.81 26.51 -22.60
CA ASN A 298 40.87 25.23 -23.31
C ASN A 298 41.28 24.07 -22.41
N ASP A 299 42.21 24.29 -21.49
CA ASP A 299 42.61 23.28 -20.50
C ASP A 299 41.41 22.94 -19.58
N ALA A 300 40.67 23.93 -19.09
CA ALA A 300 39.47 23.70 -18.28
C ALA A 300 38.32 23.01 -19.04
N VAL A 301 38.07 23.44 -20.30
CA VAL A 301 37.07 22.81 -21.18
C VAL A 301 37.44 21.38 -21.50
N LYS A 302 38.73 21.06 -21.66
CA LYS A 302 39.19 19.69 -21.87
C LYS A 302 38.83 18.79 -20.69
N ASP A 303 39.13 19.22 -19.47
CA ASP A 303 38.83 18.44 -18.27
C ASP A 303 37.32 18.24 -18.10
N TYR A 304 36.53 19.29 -18.33
CA TYR A 304 35.07 19.22 -18.34
C TYR A 304 34.52 18.27 -19.42
N ASN A 305 34.93 18.44 -20.68
CA ASN A 305 34.43 17.64 -21.80
C ASN A 305 34.81 16.16 -21.66
N ILE A 306 35.96 15.83 -21.06
CA ILE A 306 36.31 14.44 -20.74
C ILE A 306 35.28 13.83 -19.78
N MET A 307 34.88 14.57 -18.74
CA MET A 307 33.87 14.10 -17.78
C MET A 307 32.48 13.98 -18.42
N VAL A 308 32.09 14.95 -19.25
CA VAL A 308 30.84 14.89 -20.01
C VAL A 308 30.82 13.69 -20.96
N LYS A 309 31.91 13.39 -21.67
CA LYS A 309 31.98 12.20 -22.54
C LYS A 309 31.87 10.89 -21.77
N LYS A 310 32.43 10.86 -20.56
CA LYS A 310 32.46 9.65 -19.73
C LYS A 310 31.12 9.36 -19.05
N TYR A 311 30.38 10.40 -18.66
CA TYR A 311 29.18 10.27 -17.83
C TYR A 311 27.94 10.99 -18.39
N GLY A 312 27.98 11.54 -19.60
CA GLY A 312 26.90 12.33 -20.18
C GLY A 312 25.62 11.54 -20.44
N GLU A 313 25.69 10.22 -20.61
CA GLU A 313 24.49 9.37 -20.65
C GLU A 313 23.75 9.34 -19.30
N GLU A 314 24.48 9.42 -18.18
CA GLU A 314 23.92 9.47 -16.83
C GLU A 314 23.42 10.88 -16.48
N PHE A 315 24.06 11.92 -17.01
CA PHE A 315 23.75 13.33 -16.75
C PHE A 315 23.53 14.14 -18.04
N PRO A 316 22.38 14.00 -18.72
CA PRO A 316 22.11 14.60 -20.04
C PRO A 316 22.01 16.14 -20.01
N GLU A 317 21.92 16.76 -18.84
CA GLU A 317 21.94 18.20 -18.69
C GLU A 317 23.30 18.84 -18.99
N PHE A 318 24.41 18.10 -18.83
CA PHE A 318 25.76 18.60 -19.12
C PHE A 318 26.13 18.32 -20.58
N LYS A 319 26.53 19.36 -21.29
CA LYS A 319 26.87 19.30 -22.73
C LYS A 319 28.28 19.81 -22.96
N GLU A 320 28.97 19.22 -23.94
CA GLU A 320 30.33 19.64 -24.29
C GLU A 320 30.40 21.15 -24.62
N LYS A 321 31.43 21.82 -24.11
CA LYS A 321 31.75 23.21 -24.43
C LYS A 321 32.74 23.28 -25.58
N VAL A 322 32.65 24.33 -26.40
CA VAL A 322 33.54 24.55 -27.54
C VAL A 322 34.88 25.11 -27.07
N TYR A 323 35.97 24.65 -27.70
CA TYR A 323 37.30 25.20 -27.44
C TYR A 323 37.46 26.59 -28.04
N PHE A 324 38.19 27.46 -27.34
CA PHE A 324 38.67 28.73 -27.86
C PHE A 324 39.68 28.51 -28.99
N GLN A 325 39.37 29.02 -30.17
CA GLN A 325 40.24 28.94 -31.34
C GLN A 325 41.09 30.21 -31.43
N GLY A 326 42.21 30.25 -30.71
CA GLY A 326 43.28 31.22 -30.94
C GLY A 326 44.37 30.56 -31.77
N LYS A 327 44.55 30.97 -33.03
CA LYS A 327 45.76 30.65 -33.80
C LYS A 327 46.83 31.72 -33.59
#